data_AF-A0A4Q3E7G0-F1
#
_entry.id   AF-A0A4Q3E7G0-F1
#
_cell.length_a   1.000
_cell.length_b   1.000
_cell.length_c   1.000
_cell.angle_alpha   90.00
_cell.angle_beta   90.00
_cell.angle_gamma   90.00
#
_symmetry.space_group_name_H-M   'P 1'
#
loop_
_entity.id
_entity.type
_entity.pdbx_description
1 polymer ?
#
loop_
_entity_poly.entity_id
_entity_poly.type
_entity_poly.pdbx_seq_one_letter_code
_entity_poly.pdbx_strand_id
1 'polypeptide(L)'
;MKFTVKGFAENALFALNVFIVFLLLFGDKITVAPWLQSVGRMHPMLLHFPIVLLMLAMLLEFFRFRQAYNGEKLYQNFTTGLLLTGVLLSAVTVVMGLFLSKEEGYTGDALWWHKWTGVAVVFVSSAIYWSRNTTWYKAPLAKAGAVITTLCLIVAGHYGATLTHGDNFVLAPITLARQVPIDQAIVFDDVVMPIFSAKCLSCHNLDKAKGSLVMEDANSLLKGGKSGKLFVAGKPEISLLLERVHLPL
;
A
#
# COMPACT_ATOMS: atom_id res chain seq x y z
N MET A 1 23.74 2.06 33.27
CA MET A 1 22.91 2.57 32.15
C MET A 1 21.45 2.33 32.49
N LYS A 2 20.63 3.37 32.68
CA LYS A 2 19.18 3.19 32.90
C LYS A 2 18.50 2.96 31.55
N PHE A 3 17.97 1.74 31.34
CA PHE A 3 17.12 1.46 30.18
C PHE A 3 15.86 2.32 30.25
N THR A 4 15.60 3.12 29.21
CA THR A 4 14.34 3.85 29.06
C THR A 4 13.57 3.24 27.89
N VAL A 5 12.25 3.08 28.04
CA VAL A 5 11.38 2.55 26.97
C VAL A 5 11.52 3.39 25.69
N LYS A 6 11.64 4.71 25.84
CA LYS A 6 11.88 5.63 24.73
C LYS A 6 13.21 5.34 24.02
N GLY A 7 14.32 5.19 24.74
CA GLY A 7 15.62 4.92 24.12
C GLY A 7 15.66 3.57 23.40
N PHE A 8 14.99 2.55 23.94
CA PHE A 8 14.82 1.27 23.24
C PHE A 8 14.03 1.44 21.93
N ALA A 9 12.92 2.18 21.98
CA ALA A 9 12.09 2.49 20.82
C ALA A 9 12.86 3.28 19.73
N GLU A 10 13.71 4.24 20.12
CA GLU A 10 14.58 4.98 19.19
C GLU A 10 15.63 4.07 18.53
N ASN A 11 16.25 3.17 19.31
CA ASN A 11 17.21 2.20 18.77
C ASN A 11 16.53 1.21 17.82
N ALA A 12 15.32 0.74 18.15
CA ALA A 12 14.54 -0.10 17.27
C ALA A 12 14.17 0.62 15.97
N LEU A 13 13.79 1.90 16.05
CA LEU A 13 13.49 2.71 14.86
C LEU A 13 14.72 2.86 13.97
N PHE A 14 15.88 3.14 14.54
CA PHE A 14 17.13 3.21 13.81
C PHE A 14 17.46 1.88 13.11
N ALA A 15 17.39 0.76 13.85
CA ALA A 15 17.62 -0.56 13.30
C ALA A 15 16.66 -0.91 12.16
N LEU A 16 15.37 -0.57 12.31
CA LEU A 16 14.36 -0.79 11.27
C LEU A 16 14.63 0.06 10.02
N ASN A 17 15.03 1.33 10.16
CA ASN A 17 15.40 2.18 9.02
C ASN A 17 16.59 1.57 8.25
N VAL A 18 17.63 1.13 8.96
CA VAL A 18 18.78 0.45 8.35
C VAL A 18 18.35 -0.84 7.65
N PHE A 19 17.48 -1.62 8.28
CA PHE A 19 16.96 -2.86 7.70
C PHE A 19 16.10 -2.61 6.45
N ILE A 20 15.28 -1.56 6.44
CA ILE A 20 14.51 -1.13 5.25
C ILE A 20 15.48 -0.78 4.12
N VAL A 21 16.53 0.01 4.38
CA VAL A 21 17.56 0.31 3.37
C VAL A 21 18.20 -0.97 2.83
N PHE A 22 18.54 -1.92 3.70
CA PHE A 22 19.08 -3.22 3.28
C PHE A 22 18.10 -3.98 2.37
N LEU A 23 16.83 -4.07 2.74
CA LEU A 23 15.81 -4.74 1.92
C LEU A 23 15.60 -4.03 0.57
N LEU A 24 15.71 -2.71 0.51
CA LEU A 24 15.60 -1.96 -0.75
C LEU A 24 16.80 -2.19 -1.67
N LEU A 25 18.01 -2.29 -1.14
CA LEU A 25 19.23 -2.49 -1.92
C LEU A 25 19.43 -3.95 -2.36
N PHE A 26 19.06 -4.90 -1.51
CA PHE A 26 19.33 -6.33 -1.73
C PHE A 26 18.08 -7.16 -2.00
N GLY A 27 16.89 -6.54 -2.05
CA GLY A 27 15.61 -7.23 -2.17
C GLY A 27 15.53 -8.21 -3.33
N ASP A 28 16.17 -7.93 -4.47
CA ASP A 28 16.11 -8.80 -5.65
C ASP A 28 16.96 -10.07 -5.51
N LYS A 29 17.83 -10.11 -4.50
CA LYS A 29 18.64 -11.28 -4.13
C LYS A 29 18.04 -12.07 -2.97
N ILE A 30 16.92 -11.62 -2.41
CA ILE A 30 16.30 -12.21 -1.21
C ILE A 30 15.07 -13.01 -1.62
N THR A 31 15.05 -14.30 -1.27
CA THR A 31 13.86 -15.14 -1.32
C THR A 31 13.20 -15.19 0.06
N VAL A 32 11.91 -14.87 0.14
CA VAL A 32 11.16 -14.88 1.41
C VAL A 32 10.63 -16.28 1.69
N ALA A 33 11.03 -16.85 2.84
CA ALA A 33 10.58 -18.18 3.27
C ALA A 33 9.05 -18.24 3.43
N PRO A 34 8.39 -19.40 3.19
CA PRO A 34 6.93 -19.50 3.22
C PRO A 34 6.26 -19.01 4.50
N TRP A 35 6.84 -19.31 5.68
CA TRP A 35 6.29 -18.83 6.95
C TRP A 35 6.41 -17.30 7.12
N LEU A 36 7.42 -16.69 6.51
CA LEU A 36 7.66 -15.25 6.55
C LEU A 36 6.76 -14.49 5.55
N GLN A 37 6.28 -15.16 4.50
CA GLN A 37 5.24 -14.61 3.61
C GLN A 37 3.96 -14.31 4.39
N SER A 38 3.58 -15.16 5.34
CA SER A 38 2.46 -14.90 6.25
C SER A 38 2.63 -13.59 7.03
N VAL A 39 3.84 -13.29 7.48
CA VAL A 39 4.15 -12.00 8.13
C VAL A 39 3.95 -10.84 7.16
N GLY A 40 4.34 -10.99 5.88
CA GLY A 40 4.07 -9.97 4.87
C GLY A 40 2.57 -9.73 4.61
N ARG A 41 1.78 -10.81 4.58
CA ARG A 41 0.32 -10.76 4.42
C ARG A 41 -0.40 -10.07 5.57
N MET A 42 0.22 -10.00 6.75
CA MET A 42 -0.34 -9.30 7.91
C MET A 42 -0.18 -7.77 7.84
N HIS A 43 0.51 -7.20 6.84
CA HIS A 43 0.70 -5.75 6.76
C HIS A 43 -0.63 -4.95 6.80
N PRO A 44 -1.78 -5.41 6.24
CA PRO A 44 -3.05 -4.69 6.34
C PRO A 44 -3.66 -4.70 7.74
N MET A 45 -3.34 -5.72 8.54
CA MET A 45 -3.77 -5.78 9.93
C MET A 45 -3.13 -4.64 10.74
N LEU A 46 -1.88 -4.30 10.43
CA LEU A 46 -1.15 -3.26 11.16
C LEU A 46 -1.36 -1.86 10.57
N LEU A 47 -1.61 -1.70 9.26
CA LEU A 47 -1.54 -0.39 8.57
C LEU A 47 -2.46 0.70 9.12
N HIS A 48 -3.59 0.34 9.75
CA HIS A 48 -4.56 1.34 10.21
C HIS A 48 -4.03 2.16 11.40
N PHE A 49 -3.20 1.54 12.25
CA PHE A 49 -2.60 2.20 13.41
C PHE A 49 -1.61 3.31 13.01
N PRO A 50 -0.53 3.06 12.23
CA PRO A 50 0.41 4.11 11.85
C PRO A 50 -0.25 5.21 11.02
N ILE A 51 -1.24 4.91 10.16
CA ILE A 51 -1.94 5.95 9.38
C ILE A 51 -2.60 6.97 10.32
N VAL A 52 -3.42 6.50 11.27
CA VAL A 52 -4.14 7.41 12.18
C VAL A 52 -3.16 8.14 13.10
N LEU A 53 -2.18 7.44 13.68
CA LEU A 53 -1.20 8.04 14.59
C LEU A 53 -0.34 9.10 13.88
N LEU A 54 0.13 8.83 12.66
CA LEU A 54 0.92 9.78 11.89
C LEU A 54 0.06 10.94 11.39
N MET A 55 -1.18 10.71 10.95
CA MET A 55 -2.07 11.79 10.52
C MET A 55 -2.36 12.75 11.68
N LEU A 56 -2.64 12.23 12.88
CA LEU A 56 -2.79 13.05 14.08
C LEU A 56 -1.47 13.72 14.49
N ALA A 57 -0.34 13.02 14.42
CA ALA A 57 0.96 13.58 14.74
C ALA A 57 1.32 14.74 13.80
N MET A 58 1.06 14.63 12.50
CA MET A 58 1.32 15.67 11.52
C MET A 58 0.39 16.87 11.72
N LEU A 59 -0.88 16.65 12.07
CA LEU A 59 -1.79 17.73 12.44
C LEU A 59 -1.28 18.53 13.64
N LEU A 60 -0.82 17.85 14.69
CA LEU A 60 -0.24 18.51 15.86
C LEU A 60 1.13 19.14 15.55
N GLU A 61 1.96 18.49 14.75
CA GLU A 61 3.26 19.05 14.33
C GLU A 61 3.09 20.35 13.54
N PHE A 62 2.04 20.46 12.71
CA PHE A 62 1.70 21.67 11.97
C PHE A 62 1.45 22.89 12.88
N PHE A 63 0.87 22.65 14.07
CA PHE A 63 0.55 23.70 15.05
C PHE A 63 1.58 23.84 16.18
N ARG A 64 2.64 23.02 16.20
CA ARG A 64 3.60 22.94 17.32
C ARG A 64 4.19 24.28 17.76
N PHE A 65 4.41 25.20 16.81
CA PHE A 65 5.03 26.51 17.08
C PHE A 65 4.03 27.61 17.47
N ARG A 66 2.74 27.31 17.66
CA ARG A 66 1.80 28.28 18.24
C ARG A 66 2.20 28.59 19.68
N GLN A 67 2.09 29.86 20.07
CA GLN A 67 2.47 30.34 21.41
C GLN A 67 1.80 29.52 22.53
N ALA A 68 0.54 29.13 22.36
CA ALA A 68 -0.22 28.33 23.32
C ALA A 68 0.36 26.93 23.61
N TYR A 69 1.20 26.38 22.72
CA TYR A 69 1.79 25.04 22.88
C TYR A 69 3.32 25.10 23.08
N ASN A 70 3.89 26.29 22.90
CA ASN A 70 5.32 26.49 22.99
C ASN A 70 5.75 26.49 24.46
N GLY A 71 6.43 25.42 24.89
CA GLY A 71 6.85 25.22 26.29
C GLY A 71 5.98 24.27 27.11
N GLU A 72 4.82 23.86 26.60
CA GLU A 72 3.92 22.92 27.28
C GLU A 72 4.47 21.49 27.28
N LYS A 73 4.97 21.02 28.44
CA LYS A 73 5.65 19.71 28.56
C LYS A 73 4.73 18.54 28.19
N LEU A 74 3.45 18.61 28.56
CA LEU A 74 2.48 17.57 28.23
C LEU A 74 2.32 17.45 26.71
N TYR A 75 2.15 18.57 26.01
CA TYR A 75 2.03 18.61 24.57
C TYR A 75 3.27 18.05 23.86
N GLN A 76 4.47 18.47 24.29
CA GLN A 76 5.72 17.99 23.68
C GLN A 76 5.93 16.49 23.91
N ASN A 77 5.65 15.99 25.13
CA ASN A 77 5.75 14.56 25.44
C ASN A 77 4.73 13.74 24.64
N PHE A 78 3.48 14.20 24.59
CA PHE A 78 2.40 13.54 23.86
C PHE A 78 2.70 13.46 22.37
N THR A 79 3.03 14.59 21.72
CA THR A 79 3.36 14.61 20.29
C THR A 79 4.64 13.84 19.96
N THR A 80 5.59 13.76 20.89
CA THR A 80 6.80 12.93 20.73
C THR A 80 6.48 11.44 20.79
N GLY A 81 5.68 11.01 21.78
CA GLY A 81 5.24 9.62 21.87
C GLY A 81 4.39 9.21 20.67
N LEU A 82 3.42 10.05 20.30
CA LEU A 82 2.53 9.82 19.17
C LEU A 82 3.31 9.65 17.85
N LEU A 83 4.24 10.56 17.58
CA LEU A 83 5.10 10.48 16.40
C LEU A 83 5.95 9.21 16.45
N LEU A 84 6.70 8.97 17.53
CA LEU A 84 7.59 7.81 17.66
C LEU A 84 6.85 6.49 17.45
N THR A 85 5.70 6.30 18.10
CA THR A 85 4.87 5.11 17.94
C THR A 85 4.34 4.99 16.51
N GLY A 86 3.88 6.09 15.91
CA GLY A 86 3.42 6.11 14.52
C GLY A 86 4.52 5.71 13.53
N VAL A 87 5.73 6.27 13.65
CA VAL A 87 6.87 5.95 12.79
C VAL A 87 7.31 4.49 12.98
N LEU A 88 7.38 4.00 14.22
CA LEU A 88 7.76 2.62 14.52
C LEU A 88 6.79 1.61 13.91
N LEU A 89 5.49 1.80 14.10
CA LEU A 89 4.48 0.92 13.51
C LEU A 89 4.49 1.02 11.98
N SER A 90 4.75 2.20 11.42
CA SER A 90 4.90 2.39 9.97
C SER A 90 6.12 1.63 9.45
N ALA A 91 7.26 1.68 10.14
CA ALA A 91 8.47 0.96 9.77
C ALA A 91 8.26 -0.56 9.78
N VAL A 92 7.59 -1.09 10.81
CA VAL A 92 7.20 -2.51 10.86
C VAL A 92 6.26 -2.86 9.71
N THR A 93 5.25 -2.04 9.45
CA THR A 93 4.29 -2.23 8.34
C THR A 93 5.00 -2.22 6.98
N VAL A 94 5.98 -1.34 6.76
CA VAL A 94 6.78 -1.29 5.52
C VAL A 94 7.64 -2.54 5.36
N VAL A 95 8.29 -3.03 6.42
CA VAL A 95 9.04 -4.30 6.37
C VAL A 95 8.13 -5.45 5.94
N MET A 96 6.93 -5.55 6.53
CA MET A 96 5.94 -6.56 6.15
C MET A 96 5.50 -6.40 4.68
N GLY A 97 5.22 -5.16 4.23
CA GLY A 97 4.87 -4.86 2.84
C GLY A 97 5.99 -5.22 1.85
N LEU A 98 7.25 -4.98 2.21
CA LEU A 98 8.41 -5.36 1.40
C LEU A 98 8.53 -6.89 1.28
N PHE A 99 8.23 -7.65 2.32
CA PHE A 99 8.15 -9.12 2.22
C PHE A 99 7.00 -9.57 1.32
N LEU A 100 5.81 -8.95 1.45
CA LEU A 100 4.68 -9.28 0.59
C LEU A 100 4.98 -8.99 -0.89
N SER A 101 5.71 -7.92 -1.19
CA SER A 101 6.07 -7.54 -2.57
C SER A 101 6.95 -8.58 -3.29
N LYS A 102 7.48 -9.58 -2.56
CA LYS A 102 8.26 -10.69 -3.12
C LYS A 102 7.42 -11.93 -3.43
N GLU A 103 6.14 -11.95 -3.05
CA GLU A 103 5.22 -13.00 -3.49
C GLU A 103 4.94 -12.88 -5.00
N GLU A 104 4.72 -14.01 -5.66
CA GLU A 104 4.37 -14.02 -7.07
C GLU A 104 3.05 -13.28 -7.35
N GLY A 105 3.02 -12.56 -8.46
CA GLY A 105 1.80 -11.94 -8.98
C GLY A 105 1.53 -10.54 -8.48
N TYR A 106 2.46 -9.86 -7.81
CA TYR A 106 2.46 -8.40 -7.66
C TYR A 106 3.46 -7.78 -8.64
N THR A 107 2.99 -6.93 -9.54
CA THR A 107 3.77 -6.31 -10.63
C THR A 107 3.30 -4.87 -10.88
N GLY A 108 3.79 -4.22 -11.94
CA GLY A 108 3.22 -2.96 -12.41
C GLY A 108 3.60 -1.71 -11.64
N ASP A 109 3.07 -0.58 -12.12
CA ASP A 109 3.41 0.76 -11.64
C ASP A 109 2.73 1.08 -10.31
N ALA A 110 1.53 0.53 -10.04
CA ALA A 110 0.85 0.77 -8.77
C ALA A 110 1.66 0.19 -7.60
N LEU A 111 2.28 -0.99 -7.78
CA LEU A 111 3.19 -1.57 -6.80
C LEU A 111 4.40 -0.66 -6.57
N TRP A 112 4.99 -0.14 -7.65
CA TRP A 112 6.14 0.75 -7.55
C TRP A 112 5.80 2.00 -6.74
N TRP A 113 4.70 2.67 -7.08
CA TRP A 113 4.26 3.88 -6.39
C TRP A 113 3.87 3.61 -4.94
N HIS A 114 3.09 2.56 -4.66
CA HIS A 114 2.70 2.18 -3.30
C HIS A 114 3.93 1.86 -2.44
N LYS A 115 4.89 1.09 -2.96
CA LYS A 115 6.12 0.72 -2.26
C LYS A 115 6.92 1.96 -1.87
N TRP A 116 7.19 2.85 -2.83
CA TRP A 116 8.04 4.01 -2.58
C TRP A 116 7.37 5.08 -1.74
N THR A 117 6.05 5.27 -1.89
CA THR A 117 5.30 6.21 -1.04
C THR A 117 5.20 5.71 0.40
N GLY A 118 4.99 4.41 0.62
CA GLY A 118 5.05 3.80 1.95
C GLY A 118 6.44 3.93 2.61
N VAL A 119 7.51 3.68 1.85
CA VAL A 119 8.90 3.88 2.30
C VAL A 119 9.19 5.35 2.61
N ALA A 120 8.70 6.28 1.77
CA ALA A 120 8.85 7.71 1.99
C ALA A 120 8.17 8.17 3.28
N VAL A 121 6.99 7.64 3.62
CA VAL A 121 6.33 7.92 4.91
C VAL A 121 7.26 7.60 6.08
N VAL A 122 7.92 6.44 6.08
CA VAL A 122 8.85 6.05 7.17
C VAL A 122 10.05 6.98 7.23
N PHE A 123 10.72 7.23 6.11
CA PHE A 123 11.94 8.04 6.12
C PHE A 123 11.69 9.52 6.41
N VAL A 124 10.65 10.12 5.83
CA VAL A 124 10.28 11.52 6.09
C VAL A 124 9.85 11.69 7.54
N SER A 125 9.01 10.81 8.07
CA SER A 125 8.56 10.90 9.47
C SER A 125 9.69 10.59 10.46
N SER A 126 10.62 9.68 10.14
CA SER A 126 11.84 9.47 10.93
C SER A 126 12.76 10.69 10.92
N ALA A 127 12.94 11.32 9.76
CA ALA A 127 13.73 12.56 9.63
C ALA A 127 13.10 13.71 10.43
N ILE A 128 11.78 13.86 10.39
CA ILE A 128 11.05 14.79 11.25
C ILE A 128 11.33 14.44 12.71
N TYR A 129 11.13 13.20 13.14
CA TYR A 129 11.35 12.77 14.52
C TYR A 129 12.73 13.17 15.07
N TRP A 130 13.82 12.91 14.33
CA TRP A 130 15.18 13.23 14.79
C TRP A 130 15.54 14.71 14.64
N SER A 131 15.01 15.42 13.63
CA SER A 131 15.33 16.83 13.41
C SER A 131 14.50 17.78 14.29
N ARG A 132 13.33 17.36 14.78
CA ARG A 132 12.33 18.27 15.38
C ARG A 132 12.80 19.05 16.60
N ASN A 133 13.87 18.64 17.27
CA ASN A 133 14.42 19.32 18.47
C ASN A 133 15.72 20.07 18.18
N THR A 134 16.14 20.12 16.92
CA THR A 134 17.33 20.88 16.51
C THR A 134 17.01 22.37 16.39
N THR A 135 18.04 23.22 16.51
CA THR A 135 17.89 24.68 16.46
C THR A 135 17.41 25.21 15.10
N TRP A 136 17.72 24.50 14.01
CA TRP A 136 17.35 24.84 12.64
C TRP A 136 15.92 24.41 12.27
N TYR A 137 15.29 23.54 13.06
CA TYR A 137 13.93 23.09 12.81
C TYR A 137 12.91 24.16 13.27
N LYS A 138 12.28 24.83 12.31
CA LYS A 138 11.35 25.97 12.53
C LYS A 138 9.95 25.69 11.97
N ALA A 139 9.01 26.61 12.23
CA ALA A 139 7.62 26.49 11.82
C ALA A 139 7.39 26.20 10.33
N PRO A 140 8.09 26.83 9.36
CA PRO A 140 7.90 26.51 7.95
C PRO A 140 8.25 25.05 7.63
N LEU A 141 9.36 24.55 8.19
CA LEU A 141 9.81 23.19 7.97
C LEU A 141 8.86 22.16 8.60
N ALA A 142 8.35 22.45 9.80
CA ALA A 142 7.37 21.58 10.46
C ALA A 142 6.06 21.48 9.69
N LYS A 143 5.56 22.62 9.18
CA LYS A 143 4.35 22.65 8.34
C LYS A 143 4.57 21.92 7.02
N ALA A 144 5.70 22.16 6.36
CA ALA A 144 6.04 21.48 5.11
C ALA A 144 6.17 19.97 5.33
N GLY A 145 6.91 19.53 6.36
CA GLY A 145 7.05 18.12 6.71
C GLY A 145 5.72 17.44 7.03
N ALA A 146 4.83 18.14 7.75
CA ALA A 146 3.48 17.67 8.03
C ALA A 146 2.67 17.48 6.76
N VAL A 147 2.61 18.49 5.88
CA VAL A 147 1.89 18.42 4.60
C VAL A 147 2.44 17.32 3.70
N ILE A 148 3.77 17.23 3.56
CA ILE A 148 4.43 16.20 2.73
C ILE A 148 4.10 14.81 3.26
N THR A 149 4.24 14.57 4.56
CA THR A 149 3.93 13.26 5.15
C THR A 149 2.45 12.89 4.97
N THR A 150 1.53 13.84 5.15
CA THR A 150 0.10 13.61 4.92
C THR A 150 -0.20 13.31 3.44
N LEU A 151 0.42 14.02 2.50
CA LEU A 151 0.27 13.72 1.07
C LEU A 151 0.84 12.35 0.73
N CYS A 152 2.01 11.97 1.25
CA CYS A 152 2.57 10.64 1.08
C CYS A 152 1.63 9.55 1.62
N LEU A 153 0.98 9.75 2.77
CA LEU A 153 -0.02 8.83 3.31
C LEU A 153 -1.24 8.68 2.40
N ILE A 154 -1.76 9.78 1.85
CA ILE A 154 -2.90 9.76 0.92
C ILE A 154 -2.54 9.00 -0.36
N VAL A 155 -1.37 9.29 -0.94
CA VAL A 155 -0.90 8.65 -2.16
C VAL A 155 -0.62 7.16 -1.92
N ALA A 156 0.03 6.80 -0.80
CA ALA A 156 0.24 5.41 -0.43
C ALA A 156 -1.09 4.66 -0.24
N GLY A 157 -2.08 5.30 0.40
CA GLY A 157 -3.43 4.76 0.56
C GLY A 157 -4.15 4.56 -0.78
N HIS A 158 -4.04 5.51 -1.70
CA HIS A 158 -4.63 5.43 -3.04
C HIS A 158 -4.09 4.21 -3.81
N TYR A 159 -2.77 4.10 -3.97
CA TYR A 159 -2.18 2.95 -4.67
C TYR A 159 -2.33 1.63 -3.90
N GLY A 160 -2.44 1.68 -2.58
CA GLY A 160 -2.80 0.52 -1.76
C GLY A 160 -4.20 -0.01 -2.11
N ALA A 161 -5.17 0.90 -2.26
CA ALA A 161 -6.52 0.55 -2.70
C ALA A 161 -6.54 0.02 -4.14
N THR A 162 -5.74 0.58 -5.05
CA THR A 162 -5.61 0.08 -6.43
C THR A 162 -5.12 -1.37 -6.45
N LEU A 163 -4.13 -1.73 -5.61
CA LEU A 163 -3.59 -3.10 -5.53
C LEU A 163 -4.58 -4.12 -4.95
N THR A 164 -5.53 -3.70 -4.11
CA THR A 164 -6.48 -4.60 -3.44
C THR A 164 -7.84 -4.65 -4.12
N HIS A 165 -8.31 -3.53 -4.64
CA HIS A 165 -9.66 -3.35 -5.18
C HIS A 165 -9.69 -3.07 -6.69
N GLY A 166 -8.53 -2.92 -7.34
CA GLY A 166 -8.45 -2.57 -8.76
C GLY A 166 -8.47 -1.07 -9.01
N ASP A 167 -8.25 -0.70 -10.26
CA ASP A 167 -8.20 0.71 -10.65
C ASP A 167 -9.55 1.41 -10.49
N ASN A 168 -9.51 2.73 -10.35
CA ASN A 168 -10.66 3.61 -10.23
C ASN A 168 -11.61 3.28 -9.06
N PHE A 169 -11.20 2.46 -8.09
CA PHE A 169 -12.06 2.01 -6.99
C PHE A 169 -12.75 3.14 -6.22
N VAL A 170 -12.03 4.23 -5.92
CA VAL A 170 -12.55 5.36 -5.13
C VAL A 170 -13.61 6.17 -5.88
N LEU A 171 -13.45 6.33 -7.20
CA LEU A 171 -14.33 7.16 -8.02
C LEU A 171 -15.34 6.34 -8.83
N ALA A 172 -15.26 5.01 -8.79
CA ALA A 172 -16.17 4.09 -9.50
C ALA A 172 -17.66 4.41 -9.29
N PRO A 173 -18.16 4.81 -8.09
CA PRO A 173 -19.58 5.12 -7.92
C PRO A 173 -20.06 6.39 -8.64
N ILE A 174 -19.15 7.33 -8.91
CA ILE A 174 -19.48 8.63 -9.53
C ILE A 174 -19.02 8.71 -10.99
N THR A 175 -18.08 7.85 -11.39
CA THR A 175 -17.77 7.60 -12.79
C THR A 175 -18.81 6.62 -13.32
N LEU A 176 -19.91 7.16 -13.85
CA LEU A 176 -21.05 6.38 -14.33
C LEU A 176 -20.58 5.24 -15.24
N ALA A 177 -20.82 3.99 -14.83
CA ALA A 177 -20.72 2.86 -15.72
C ALA A 177 -21.65 3.13 -16.91
N ARG A 178 -21.09 3.08 -18.12
CA ARG A 178 -21.84 3.33 -19.36
C ARG A 178 -23.01 2.34 -19.42
N GLN A 179 -24.24 2.79 -19.14
CA GLN A 179 -25.42 1.98 -19.33
C GLN A 179 -25.80 2.05 -20.81
N VAL A 180 -25.42 1.01 -21.56
CA VAL A 180 -25.76 0.88 -22.97
C VAL A 180 -27.05 0.07 -23.10
N PRO A 181 -28.05 0.53 -23.88
CA PRO A 181 -29.20 -0.30 -24.24
C PRO A 181 -28.75 -1.65 -24.82
N ILE A 182 -29.49 -2.73 -24.51
CA ILE A 182 -29.07 -4.10 -24.88
C ILE A 182 -28.87 -4.26 -26.39
N ASP A 183 -29.67 -3.57 -27.19
CA ASP A 183 -29.59 -3.55 -28.66
C ASP A 183 -28.34 -2.85 -29.21
N GLN A 184 -27.66 -2.05 -28.39
CA GLN A 184 -26.44 -1.30 -28.75
C GLN A 184 -25.20 -1.81 -28.00
N ALA A 185 -25.37 -2.77 -27.09
CA ALA A 185 -24.31 -3.27 -26.22
C ALA A 185 -23.30 -4.13 -27.00
N ILE A 186 -22.02 -3.78 -26.86
CA ILE A 186 -20.92 -4.63 -27.31
C ILE A 186 -20.76 -5.75 -26.28
N VAL A 187 -21.01 -6.99 -26.68
CA VAL A 187 -21.06 -8.16 -25.76
C VAL A 187 -19.84 -8.23 -24.84
N PHE A 188 -18.64 -8.04 -25.37
CA PHE A 188 -17.44 -8.11 -24.54
C PHE A 188 -17.34 -6.91 -23.58
N ASP A 189 -17.34 -5.68 -24.10
CA ASP A 189 -17.08 -4.46 -23.32
C ASP A 189 -18.21 -4.12 -22.32
N ASP A 190 -19.46 -4.29 -22.74
CA ASP A 190 -20.62 -3.82 -21.97
C ASP A 190 -21.28 -4.93 -21.11
N VAL A 191 -21.00 -6.21 -21.39
CA VAL A 191 -21.61 -7.35 -20.66
C VAL A 191 -20.59 -8.22 -19.95
N VAL A 192 -19.54 -8.66 -20.64
CA VAL A 192 -18.54 -9.60 -20.08
C VAL A 192 -17.53 -8.88 -19.19
N MET A 193 -16.97 -7.75 -19.66
CA MET A 193 -15.92 -7.03 -18.95
C MET A 193 -16.36 -6.50 -17.58
N PRO A 194 -17.59 -5.99 -17.38
CA PRO A 194 -18.07 -5.61 -16.05
C PRO A 194 -18.08 -6.78 -15.05
N ILE A 195 -18.36 -8.00 -15.51
CA ILE A 195 -18.33 -9.20 -14.66
C ILE A 195 -16.89 -9.48 -14.21
N PHE A 196 -15.92 -9.46 -15.14
CA PHE A 196 -14.51 -9.64 -14.80
C PHE A 196 -13.99 -8.53 -13.91
N SER A 197 -14.40 -7.28 -14.16
CA SER A 197 -14.06 -6.14 -13.31
C SER A 197 -14.52 -6.35 -11.87
N ALA A 198 -15.73 -6.86 -11.68
CA ALA A 198 -16.30 -7.06 -10.35
C ALA A 198 -15.74 -8.31 -9.62
N LYS A 199 -15.33 -9.36 -10.34
CA LYS A 199 -15.06 -10.68 -9.76
C LYS A 199 -13.64 -11.20 -9.92
N CYS A 200 -12.91 -10.72 -10.93
CA CYS A 200 -11.62 -11.30 -11.33
C CYS A 200 -10.47 -10.29 -11.24
N LEU A 201 -10.71 -9.02 -11.55
CA LEU A 201 -9.67 -7.99 -11.60
C LEU A 201 -9.06 -7.63 -10.23
N SER A 202 -9.61 -8.07 -9.10
CA SER A 202 -8.92 -7.88 -7.80
C SER A 202 -7.62 -8.70 -7.67
N CYS A 203 -7.42 -9.69 -8.55
CA CYS A 203 -6.28 -10.61 -8.55
C CYS A 203 -5.72 -10.95 -9.93
N HIS A 204 -6.39 -10.57 -11.03
CA HIS A 204 -5.94 -10.82 -12.40
C HIS A 204 -5.92 -9.52 -13.22
N ASN A 205 -5.09 -8.59 -12.77
CA ASN A 205 -4.92 -7.25 -13.36
C ASN A 205 -3.43 -7.00 -13.65
N LEU A 206 -3.07 -5.86 -14.26
CA LEU A 206 -1.69 -5.56 -14.66
C LEU A 206 -0.74 -5.39 -13.46
N ASP A 207 -1.24 -4.81 -12.36
CA ASP A 207 -0.47 -4.62 -11.13
C ASP A 207 -0.47 -5.86 -10.22
N LYS A 208 -1.39 -6.79 -10.47
CA LYS A 208 -1.58 -8.01 -9.70
C LYS A 208 -2.01 -9.15 -10.61
N ALA A 209 -1.04 -9.81 -11.24
CA ALA A 209 -1.25 -10.90 -12.19
C ALA A 209 -1.05 -12.28 -11.54
N LYS A 210 -1.94 -12.69 -10.63
CA LYS A 210 -1.85 -14.04 -10.03
C LYS A 210 -1.93 -15.12 -11.11
N GLY A 211 -1.05 -16.12 -11.01
CA GLY A 211 -0.93 -17.15 -12.04
C GLY A 211 -0.52 -16.61 -13.42
N SER A 212 0.14 -15.44 -13.47
CA SER A 212 0.52 -14.72 -14.69
C SER A 212 -0.65 -14.45 -15.63
N LEU A 213 -1.86 -14.28 -15.07
CA LEU A 213 -3.08 -14.07 -15.81
C LEU A 213 -3.58 -12.64 -15.61
N VAL A 214 -3.83 -11.94 -16.71
CA VAL A 214 -4.36 -10.58 -16.78
C VAL A 214 -5.68 -10.63 -17.54
N MET A 215 -6.73 -10.03 -16.98
CA MET A 215 -8.09 -10.06 -17.52
C MET A 215 -8.66 -8.67 -17.84
N GLU A 216 -7.83 -7.62 -17.87
CA GLU A 216 -8.30 -6.23 -18.10
C GLU A 216 -8.77 -5.96 -19.53
N ASP A 217 -8.32 -6.75 -20.49
CA ASP A 217 -8.63 -6.58 -21.91
C ASP A 217 -8.76 -7.92 -22.65
N ALA A 218 -9.40 -7.87 -23.82
CA ALA A 218 -9.65 -9.05 -24.65
C ALA A 218 -8.37 -9.78 -25.10
N ASN A 219 -7.29 -9.04 -25.42
CA ASN A 219 -6.04 -9.66 -25.88
C ASN A 219 -5.35 -10.41 -24.74
N SER A 220 -5.30 -9.81 -23.55
CA SER A 220 -4.76 -10.44 -22.35
C SER A 220 -5.54 -11.70 -21.96
N LEU A 221 -6.88 -11.66 -22.07
CA LEU A 221 -7.76 -12.82 -21.86
C LEU A 221 -7.48 -13.96 -22.83
N LEU A 222 -7.29 -13.64 -24.12
CA LEU A 222 -6.97 -14.64 -25.15
C LEU A 222 -5.56 -15.23 -24.99
N LYS A 223 -4.61 -14.46 -24.46
CA LYS A 223 -3.25 -14.92 -24.14
C LYS A 223 -3.27 -15.99 -23.05
N GLY A 224 -4.12 -15.84 -22.03
CA GLY A 224 -4.22 -16.76 -20.90
C GLY A 224 -3.08 -16.58 -19.88
N GLY A 225 -2.96 -17.55 -18.96
CA GLY A 225 -2.00 -17.50 -17.83
C GLY A 225 -1.02 -18.68 -17.80
N LYS A 226 -0.41 -18.92 -16.64
CA LYS A 226 0.52 -20.06 -16.41
C LYS A 226 -0.11 -21.42 -16.76
N SER A 227 -1.44 -21.56 -16.60
CA SER A 227 -2.18 -22.79 -16.91
C SER A 227 -2.62 -22.89 -18.37
N GLY A 228 -2.24 -21.94 -19.23
CA GLY A 228 -2.59 -21.93 -20.65
C GLY A 228 -3.79 -21.04 -20.99
N LYS A 229 -4.38 -21.28 -22.16
CA LYS A 229 -5.49 -20.49 -22.71
C LYS A 229 -6.76 -20.71 -21.89
N LEU A 230 -7.49 -19.61 -21.66
CA LEU A 230 -8.76 -19.63 -20.95
C LEU A 230 -9.93 -20.13 -21.80
N PHE A 231 -9.84 -19.91 -23.11
CA PHE A 231 -10.94 -20.12 -24.05
C PHE A 231 -10.54 -21.05 -25.18
N VAL A 232 -11.44 -21.97 -25.51
CA VAL A 232 -11.43 -22.74 -26.76
C VAL A 232 -12.67 -22.30 -27.54
N ALA A 233 -12.45 -21.58 -28.65
CA ALA A 233 -13.53 -20.99 -29.43
C ALA A 233 -14.56 -22.06 -29.86
N GLY A 234 -15.84 -21.78 -29.59
CA GLY A 234 -16.96 -22.68 -29.89
C GLY A 234 -17.08 -23.90 -28.98
N LYS A 235 -16.22 -24.06 -27.96
CA LYS A 235 -16.21 -25.22 -27.06
C LYS A 235 -16.13 -24.78 -25.58
N PRO A 236 -17.21 -24.22 -25.02
CA PRO A 236 -17.23 -23.74 -23.63
C PRO A 236 -16.93 -24.84 -22.61
N GLU A 237 -17.39 -26.08 -22.86
CA GLU A 237 -17.25 -27.24 -21.99
C GLU A 237 -15.79 -27.68 -21.72
N ILE A 238 -14.85 -27.34 -22.60
CA ILE A 238 -13.41 -27.61 -22.42
C ILE A 238 -12.60 -26.32 -22.27
N SER A 239 -13.27 -25.18 -22.10
CA SER A 239 -12.61 -23.90 -21.85
C SER A 239 -12.24 -23.79 -20.38
N LEU A 240 -10.94 -23.61 -20.10
CA LEU A 240 -10.39 -23.61 -18.73
C LEU A 240 -11.09 -22.59 -17.81
N LEU A 241 -11.54 -21.45 -18.34
CA LEU A 241 -12.28 -20.47 -17.54
C LEU A 241 -13.55 -21.09 -16.92
N LEU A 242 -14.38 -21.74 -17.73
CA LEU A 242 -15.63 -22.33 -17.26
C LEU A 242 -15.40 -23.59 -16.42
N GLU A 243 -14.37 -24.37 -16.73
CA GLU A 243 -13.94 -25.48 -15.88
C GLU A 243 -13.62 -24.98 -14.46
N ARG A 244 -12.84 -23.90 -14.33
CA ARG A 244 -12.44 -23.34 -13.02
C ARG A 244 -13.59 -22.69 -12.26
N VAL A 245 -14.51 -22.02 -12.94
CA VAL A 245 -15.67 -21.36 -12.30
C VAL A 245 -16.69 -22.39 -11.80
N HIS A 246 -16.78 -23.56 -12.43
CA HIS A 246 -17.72 -24.62 -12.05
C HIS A 246 -17.12 -25.71 -11.14
N LEU A 247 -15.89 -25.55 -10.64
CA LEU A 247 -15.33 -26.49 -9.67
C LEU A 247 -16.21 -26.52 -8.40
N PRO A 248 -16.46 -27.71 -7.82
CA PRO A 248 -17.21 -27.81 -6.57
C PRO A 248 -16.46 -27.08 -5.46
N LEU A 249 -17.20 -26.30 -4.67
CA LEU A 249 -16.72 -25.56 -3.49
C LEU A 249 -16.54 -26.49 -2.29
#